data_AF-A0A968S9D4-F1
#
_entry.id   AF-A0A968S9D4-F1
#
_cell.length_a   1.000
_cell.length_b   1.000
_cell.length_c   1.000
_cell.angle_alpha   90.00
_cell.angle_beta   90.00
_cell.angle_gamma   90.00
#
_symmetry.space_group_name_H-M   'P 1'
#
loop_
_entity.id
_entity.type
_entity.pdbx_description
1 polymer ?
#
loop_
_entity_poly.entity_id
_entity_poly.type
_entity_poly.pdbx_seq_one_letter_code
_entity_poly.pdbx_strand_id
1 'polypeptide(L)'
;MKTEFYFDRRKYSCAIAEVQGVNELRIRNPEGSILAVQQGKTVGLIGKTRKDAKIVSVMEPRLYNLIKAATTAINLTKIDRYLREKELLLREKTGKLPSSISNWPFCKPKAIASP
;
A
#
# COMPACT_ATOMS: atom_id res chain seq x y z
N MET A 1 6.69 -2.38 -5.66
CA MET A 1 5.80 -3.24 -4.85
C MET A 1 4.73 -3.82 -5.77
N LYS A 2 4.54 -5.14 -5.79
CA LYS A 2 3.53 -5.81 -6.61
C LYS A 2 2.43 -6.35 -5.70
N THR A 3 1.17 -6.13 -6.07
CA THR A 3 -0.02 -6.59 -5.35
C THR A 3 -0.92 -7.36 -6.30
N GLU A 4 -1.53 -8.43 -5.83
CA GLU A 4 -2.52 -9.22 -6.58
C GLU A 4 -3.92 -8.90 -6.06
N PHE A 5 -4.91 -8.87 -6.97
CA PHE A 5 -6.30 -8.60 -6.61
C PHE A 5 -7.25 -9.24 -7.61
N TYR A 6 -8.51 -9.39 -7.22
CA TYR A 6 -9.56 -9.90 -8.08
C TYR A 6 -10.49 -8.77 -8.53
N PHE A 7 -10.83 -8.76 -9.81
CA PHE A 7 -11.82 -7.86 -10.38
C PHE A 7 -12.59 -8.64 -11.45
N ASP A 8 -13.92 -8.55 -11.47
CA ASP A 8 -14.76 -9.25 -12.45
C ASP A 8 -14.43 -10.76 -12.57
N ARG A 9 -14.22 -11.42 -11.41
CA ARG A 9 -13.83 -12.84 -11.27
C ARG A 9 -12.49 -13.21 -11.95
N ARG A 10 -11.68 -12.23 -12.35
CA ARG A 10 -10.35 -12.44 -12.93
C ARG A 10 -9.27 -11.97 -11.97
N LYS A 11 -8.15 -12.69 -11.95
CA LYS A 11 -6.99 -12.36 -11.14
C LYS A 11 -6.09 -11.37 -11.87
N TYR A 12 -5.90 -10.20 -11.29
CA TYR A 12 -5.00 -9.16 -11.80
C TYR A 12 -3.80 -9.01 -10.87
N SER A 13 -2.73 -8.41 -11.41
CA SER A 13 -1.64 -7.91 -10.60
C SER A 13 -1.38 -6.45 -10.91
N CYS A 14 -1.06 -5.65 -9.90
CA CYS A 14 -0.76 -4.24 -10.06
C CYS A 14 0.52 -3.85 -9.34
N ALA A 15 1.15 -2.79 -9.83
CA ALA A 15 2.33 -2.19 -9.24
C ALA A 15 2.39 -0.70 -9.58
N ILE A 16 3.00 0.09 -8.70
CA ILE A 16 3.43 1.45 -9.03
C ILE A 16 4.86 1.36 -9.53
N ALA A 17 5.12 1.94 -10.70
CA ALA A 17 6.45 2.12 -11.27
C ALA A 17 6.69 3.62 -11.49
N GLU A 18 7.89 4.08 -11.20
CA GLU A 18 8.28 5.45 -11.54
C GLU A 18 8.81 5.46 -12.98
N VAL A 19 8.22 6.30 -13.83
CA VAL A 19 8.61 6.47 -15.23
C VAL A 19 8.80 7.95 -15.47
N GLN A 20 10.04 8.36 -15.78
CA GLN A 20 10.38 9.76 -16.06
C GLN A 20 9.98 10.73 -14.93
N GLY A 21 10.17 10.32 -13.67
CA GLY A 21 9.82 11.11 -12.49
C GLY A 21 8.32 11.16 -12.16
N VAL A 22 7.48 10.39 -12.87
CA VAL A 22 6.05 10.31 -12.64
C VAL A 22 5.67 8.91 -12.20
N ASN A 23 4.83 8.82 -11.16
CA ASN A 23 4.26 7.55 -10.72
C ASN A 23 3.23 7.04 -11.74
N GLU A 24 3.46 5.82 -12.21
CA GLU A 24 2.62 5.11 -13.15
C GLU A 24 2.04 3.86 -12.49
N LEU A 25 0.71 3.74 -12.49
CA LEU A 25 0.00 2.54 -12.09
C LEU A 25 0.00 1.55 -13.26
N ARG A 26 0.56 0.36 -13.04
CA ARG A 26 0.61 -0.71 -14.03
C ARG A 26 -0.25 -1.87 -13.55
N ILE A 27 -1.26 -2.24 -14.33
CA ILE A 27 -2.20 -3.33 -14.05
C ILE A 27 -2.03 -4.39 -15.13
N ARG A 28 -1.59 -5.58 -14.76
CA ARG A 28 -1.46 -6.74 -15.65
C ARG A 28 -2.69 -7.63 -15.51
N ASN A 29 -3.30 -7.96 -16.64
CA ASN A 29 -4.41 -8.90 -16.74
C ASN A 29 -3.90 -10.37 -16.85
N PRO A 30 -4.78 -11.37 -16.70
CA PRO A 30 -4.43 -12.78 -16.89
C PRO A 30 -3.83 -13.07 -18.27
N GLU A 31 -4.26 -12.34 -19.29
CA GLU A 31 -3.83 -12.51 -20.69
C GLU A 31 -2.44 -11.91 -20.99
N GLY A 32 -1.78 -11.32 -19.97
CA GLY A 32 -0.43 -10.76 -20.06
C GLY A 32 -0.34 -9.35 -20.64
N SER A 33 -1.47 -8.71 -20.94
CA SER A 33 -1.55 -7.29 -21.31
C SER A 33 -1.45 -6.40 -20.06
N ILE A 34 -0.87 -5.22 -20.25
CA ILE A 34 -0.64 -4.24 -19.18
C ILE A 34 -1.37 -2.96 -19.52
N LEU A 35 -2.22 -2.51 -18.59
CA LEU A 35 -2.77 -1.16 -18.56
C LEU A 35 -1.83 -0.28 -17.72
N ALA A 36 -1.24 0.73 -18.34
CA ALA A 36 -0.40 1.73 -17.71
C ALA A 36 -1.15 3.07 -17.64
N VAL A 37 -1.25 3.64 -16.44
CA VAL A 37 -1.95 4.90 -16.18
C VAL A 37 -1.05 5.79 -15.36
N GLN A 38 -0.69 6.96 -15.89
CA GLN A 38 0.09 7.95 -15.17
C GLN A 38 -0.81 8.74 -14.22
N GLN A 39 -0.29 9.03 -13.03
CA GLN A 39 -1.01 9.83 -12.05
C GLN A 39 -1.37 11.20 -12.64
N GLY A 40 -2.64 11.60 -12.47
CA GLY A 40 -3.17 12.88 -12.99
C GLY A 40 -3.60 12.87 -14.45
N LYS A 41 -3.40 11.77 -15.19
CA LYS A 41 -3.87 11.65 -16.58
C LYS A 41 -5.19 10.89 -16.68
N THR A 42 -6.04 11.32 -17.61
CA THR A 42 -7.32 10.67 -17.96
C THR A 42 -7.18 9.66 -19.10
N VAL A 43 -5.98 9.49 -19.62
CA VAL A 43 -5.63 8.53 -20.67
C VAL A 43 -4.63 7.51 -20.13
N GLY A 44 -4.83 6.26 -20.54
CA GLY A 44 -3.99 5.12 -20.24
C GLY A 44 -3.49 4.44 -21.51
N LEU A 45 -2.50 3.57 -21.34
CA LEU A 45 -1.90 2.77 -22.41
C LEU A 45 -2.15 1.29 -22.13
N ILE A 46 -2.80 0.57 -23.05
CA ILE A 46 -3.02 -0.88 -22.94
C ILE A 46 -2.19 -1.61 -23.99
N GLY A 47 -1.29 -2.49 -23.56
CA GLY A 47 -0.53 -3.34 -24.47
C GLY A 47 0.33 -4.36 -23.74
N LYS A 48 0.86 -5.34 -24.48
CA LYS A 48 1.89 -6.26 -23.97
C LYS A 48 3.25 -5.56 -23.89
N THR A 49 3.53 -4.74 -24.89
CA THR A 49 4.73 -3.88 -24.97
C THR A 49 4.30 -2.42 -25.06
N ARG A 50 5.22 -1.49 -24.77
CA ARG A 50 4.97 -0.04 -24.92
C ARG A 50 4.83 0.37 -26.39
N LYS A 51 5.45 -0.38 -27.32
CA LYS A 51 5.41 -0.11 -28.76
C LYS A 51 4.05 -0.43 -29.37
N ASP A 52 3.41 -1.50 -28.88
CA ASP A 52 2.10 -1.95 -29.37
C ASP A 52 0.94 -1.43 -28.49
N ALA A 53 1.20 -0.46 -27.62
CA ALA A 53 0.23 0.01 -26.66
C ALA A 53 -0.83 0.90 -27.32
N LYS A 54 -2.09 0.54 -27.13
CA LYS A 54 -3.24 1.34 -27.55
C LYS A 54 -3.56 2.40 -26.49
N ILE A 55 -3.84 3.61 -26.94
CA ILE A 55 -4.32 4.68 -26.08
C ILE A 55 -5.79 4.41 -25.76
N VAL A 56 -6.14 4.43 -24.48
CA VAL A 56 -7.51 4.23 -24.00
C VAL A 56 -7.88 5.33 -23.00
N SER A 57 -9.17 5.68 -22.96
CA SER A 57 -9.69 6.60 -21.95
C SER A 57 -9.93 5.86 -20.64
N VAL A 58 -9.34 6.31 -19.54
CA VAL A 58 -9.55 5.70 -18.22
C VAL A 58 -10.88 6.11 -17.58
N MET A 59 -11.62 7.01 -18.22
CA MET A 59 -12.95 7.44 -17.80
C MET A 59 -14.03 6.42 -18.17
N GLU A 60 -13.70 5.42 -18.99
CA GLU A 60 -14.62 4.31 -19.26
C GLU A 60 -14.96 3.60 -17.93
N PRO A 61 -16.25 3.40 -17.59
CA PRO A 61 -16.65 2.90 -16.27
C PRO A 61 -15.95 1.62 -15.85
N ARG A 62 -15.71 0.70 -16.79
CA ARG A 62 -15.02 -0.57 -16.54
C ARG A 62 -13.55 -0.34 -16.14
N LEU A 63 -12.84 0.50 -16.89
CA LEU A 63 -11.42 0.81 -16.63
C LEU A 63 -11.27 1.61 -15.35
N TYR A 64 -12.16 2.59 -15.13
CA TYR A 64 -12.19 3.37 -13.90
C TYR A 64 -12.34 2.47 -12.66
N ASN A 65 -13.31 1.55 -12.68
CA ASN A 65 -13.52 0.62 -11.58
C ASN A 65 -12.34 -0.35 -11.39
N LEU A 66 -11.71 -0.80 -12.47
CA LEU A 66 -10.51 -1.63 -12.42
C LEU A 66 -9.32 -0.88 -11.77
N ILE A 67 -9.11 0.38 -12.17
CA ILE A 67 -8.06 1.26 -11.60
C ILE A 67 -8.32 1.53 -10.12
N LYS A 68 -9.58 1.77 -9.75
CA LYS A 68 -9.99 1.96 -8.36
C LYS A 68 -9.69 0.70 -7.53
N ALA A 69 -10.07 -0.48 -8.02
CA ALA A 69 -9.79 -1.75 -7.35
C ALA A 69 -8.28 -2.00 -7.17
N ALA A 70 -7.47 -1.74 -8.20
CA ALA A 70 -6.02 -1.86 -8.14
C ALA A 70 -5.40 -0.90 -7.11
N THR A 71 -5.83 0.36 -7.11
CA THR A 71 -5.33 1.38 -6.17
C THR A 71 -5.67 1.01 -4.73
N THR A 72 -6.90 0.54 -4.48
CA THR A 72 -7.33 0.04 -3.18
C THR A 72 -6.47 -1.14 -2.73
N ALA A 73 -6.21 -2.11 -3.60
CA ALA A 73 -5.39 -3.27 -3.27
C ALA A 73 -3.97 -2.86 -2.85
N ILE A 74 -3.35 -1.94 -3.60
CA ILE A 74 -2.02 -1.41 -3.27
C ILE A 74 -2.02 -0.71 -1.91
N ASN A 75 -3.03 0.12 -1.64
CA ASN A 75 -3.15 0.82 -0.37
C ASN A 75 -3.34 -0.15 0.81
N LEU A 76 -4.17 -1.18 0.66
CA LEU A 76 -4.34 -2.22 1.66
C LEU A 76 -3.01 -2.97 1.93
N THR A 77 -2.26 -3.30 0.88
CA THR A 77 -0.93 -3.92 1.05
C THR A 77 0.04 -2.99 1.79
N LYS A 78 0.02 -1.68 1.50
CA LYS A 78 0.86 -0.69 2.22
C LYS A 78 0.48 -0.61 3.70
N ILE A 79 -0.82 -0.56 3.98
CA ILE A 79 -1.34 -0.50 5.35
C ILE A 79 -0.96 -1.76 6.12
N ASP A 80 -1.19 -2.95 5.56
CA ASP A 80 -0.81 -4.23 6.18
C ASP A 80 0.69 -4.28 6.50
N ARG A 81 1.55 -3.87 5.55
CA ARG A 81 2.99 -3.79 5.77
C ARG A 81 3.35 -2.84 6.93
N TYR A 82 2.75 -1.66 6.95
CA TYR A 82 2.99 -0.66 8.00
C TYR A 82 2.54 -1.15 9.38
N LEU A 83 1.38 -1.79 9.45
CA LEU A 83 0.83 -2.32 10.71
C LEU A 83 1.72 -3.44 11.28
N ARG A 84 2.21 -4.36 10.44
CA ARG A 84 3.14 -5.43 10.86
C ARG A 84 4.43 -4.86 11.43
N GLU A 85 5.02 -3.87 10.76
CA GLU A 85 6.24 -3.22 11.23
C GLU A 85 6.02 -2.52 12.58
N LYS A 86 4.89 -1.82 12.73
CA LYS A 86 4.51 -1.17 13.99
C LYS A 86 4.28 -2.16 15.13
N GLU A 87 3.65 -3.31 14.87
CA GLU A 87 3.43 -4.34 15.87
C GLU A 87 4.75 -4.91 16.41
N LEU A 88 5.73 -5.15 15.53
CA LEU A 88 7.07 -5.61 15.92
C LEU A 88 7.78 -4.59 16.82
N LEU A 89 7.71 -3.30 16.45
CA LEU A 89 8.30 -2.23 17.25
C LEU A 89 7.63 -2.09 18.63
N LEU A 90 6.31 -2.29 18.70
CA LEU A 90 5.59 -2.27 19.98
C LEU A 90 6.04 -3.43 20.85
N ARG A 91 6.15 -4.66 20.31
CA ARG A 91 6.62 -5.84 21.05
C ARG A 91 8.05 -5.67 21.59
N GLU A 92 8.95 -5.13 20.78
CA GLU A 92 10.33 -4.84 21.20
C GLU A 92 10.35 -3.81 22.35
N LYS A 93 9.53 -2.75 22.25
CA LYS A 93 9.41 -1.75 23.31
C LYS A 93 8.78 -2.33 24.58
N THR A 94 7.75 -3.15 24.47
CA THR A 94 7.12 -3.80 25.64
C THR A 94 8.03 -4.83 26.29
N GLY A 95 8.87 -5.54 25.52
CA GLY A 95 9.89 -6.43 26.07
C GLY A 95 11.07 -5.70 26.74
N LYS A 96 11.26 -4.41 26.42
CA LYS A 96 12.27 -3.53 27.02
C LYS A 96 11.73 -2.61 28.11
N LEU A 97 10.41 -2.53 28.30
CA LEU A 97 9.79 -1.80 29.40
C LEU A 97 10.06 -2.60 30.70
N PRO A 98 10.53 -1.95 31.78
CA PRO A 98 10.74 -2.65 33.03
C PRO A 98 9.42 -3.27 33.48
N SER A 99 9.43 -4.58 33.71
CA SER A 99 8.27 -5.40 34.07
C SER A 99 7.65 -5.04 35.42
N SER A 100 8.29 -4.14 36.19
CA SER A 100 7.79 -3.61 37.45
C SER A 100 7.60 -2.09 37.37
N ILE A 101 6.42 -1.62 37.80
CA ILE A 101 6.07 -0.21 37.99
C ILE A 101 7.10 0.49 38.93
N SER A 102 7.76 -0.26 39.81
CA SER A 102 8.78 0.27 40.74
C SER A 102 10.06 0.79 40.07
N ASN A 103 10.33 0.41 38.81
CA ASN A 103 11.54 0.79 38.08
C ASN A 103 11.33 1.96 37.12
N TRP A 104 10.14 2.57 37.12
CA TRP A 104 9.86 3.74 36.27
C TRP A 104 10.51 4.98 36.89
N PRO A 105 11.28 5.80 36.13
CA PRO A 105 11.92 7.03 36.64
C PRO A 105 10.96 8.07 37.25
N PHE A 106 9.66 7.94 37.03
CA PHE A 106 8.62 8.83 37.57
C PHE A 106 7.89 8.26 38.80
N CYS A 107 8.11 6.99 39.17
CA CYS A 107 7.53 6.35 40.35
C CYS A 107 8.49 6.43 41.54
N LYS A 108 8.94 7.63 41.94
CA LYS A 108 9.46 7.81 43.29
C LYS A 108 8.29 8.13 44.22
N PRO A 109 7.97 7.29 45.23
CA PRO A 109 6.99 7.69 46.23
C PRO A 109 7.48 8.99 46.88
N LYS A 110 6.67 10.06 46.82
CA LYS A 110 6.85 11.20 47.71
C LYS A 110 6.68 10.66 49.12
N ALA A 111 7.77 10.59 49.88
CA ALA A 111 7.69 10.32 51.30
C ALA A 111 6.82 11.41 51.92
N ILE A 112 5.59 11.05 52.28
CA ILE A 112 4.75 11.89 53.13
C ILE A 112 5.28 11.63 54.53
N ALA A 113 6.01 12.60 55.07
CA ALA A 113 6.44 12.56 56.46
C ALA A 113 5.16 12.63 57.33
N SER A 114 4.90 11.58 58.09
CA SER A 114 3.85 11.58 59.09
C SER A 114 4.27 12.44 60.29
N PRO A 115 3.38 13.27 60.86
CA PRO A 115 3.64 14.03 62.08
C PRO A 115 3.71 13.15 63.33
#